data_AF-A0A5E4MDC1-F1
#
_entry.id   AF-A0A5E4MDC1-F1
#
_cell.length_a   1.000
_cell.length_b   1.000
_cell.length_c   1.000
_cell.angle_alpha   90.00
_cell.angle_beta   90.00
_cell.angle_gamma   90.00
#
_symmetry.space_group_name_H-M   'P 1'
#
loop_
_entity.id
_entity.type
_entity.pdbx_description
1 polymer ?
#
loop_
_entity_poly.entity_id
_entity_poly.type
_entity_poly.pdbx_seq_one_letter_code
_entity_poly.pdbx_strand_id
1 'polypeptide(L)'
;MANEEYCGKPYKIIDSKRKLKIGIVASSLSDFITKAQKKFKIDGTIKVVLESDGTEIDEDDYFATLEKNTLIMILKPDEKWCSYSDISIEEHIHDETDSTQSLYNLIQRLQNDIGQIAFLGGCDLELLSDMDPDCLVDMSFDRSFLDEIKEASGRYLYEKREAQDALNLLKLYHASTIDQNSSKKSKV
;
A
#
# COMPACT_ATOMS: atom_id res chain seq x y z
N MET A 1 -25.53 -3.16 34.53
CA MET A 1 -24.46 -3.62 33.63
C MET A 1 -25.06 -3.60 32.24
N ALA A 2 -24.72 -2.60 31.43
CA ALA A 2 -25.34 -2.39 30.12
C ALA A 2 -24.85 -3.47 29.16
N ASN A 3 -25.77 -4.26 28.62
CA ASN A 3 -25.55 -5.09 27.46
C ASN A 3 -25.41 -4.14 26.26
N GLU A 4 -24.18 -3.82 25.85
CA GLU A 4 -23.95 -3.23 24.53
C GLU A 4 -24.21 -4.34 23.49
N GLU A 5 -25.43 -4.37 22.98
CA GLU A 5 -25.76 -5.11 21.77
C GLU A 5 -24.80 -4.69 20.67
N TYR A 6 -24.02 -5.64 20.14
CA TYR A 6 -23.20 -5.45 18.95
C TYR A 6 -24.10 -5.38 17.70
N CYS A 7 -24.97 -4.37 17.64
CA CYS A 7 -25.68 -4.03 16.41
C CYS A 7 -24.71 -3.22 15.54
N GLY A 8 -24.14 -3.84 14.51
CA GLY A 8 -23.21 -3.15 13.62
C GLY A 8 -22.46 -4.07 12.67
N LYS A 9 -21.92 -3.48 11.61
CA LYS A 9 -21.03 -4.19 10.68
C LYS A 9 -19.59 -4.13 11.23
N PRO A 10 -18.80 -5.20 11.08
CA PRO A 10 -17.38 -5.16 11.42
C PRO A 10 -16.59 -4.42 10.34
N TYR A 11 -15.73 -3.50 10.76
CA TYR A 11 -14.82 -2.72 9.95
C TYR A 11 -13.39 -2.86 10.46
N LYS A 12 -12.42 -2.65 9.58
CA LYS A 12 -11.00 -2.67 9.94
C LYS A 12 -10.45 -1.26 9.85
N ILE A 13 -9.93 -0.76 10.96
CA ILE A 13 -9.31 0.56 11.05
C ILE A 13 -7.81 0.41 10.94
N ILE A 14 -7.18 1.29 10.19
CA ILE A 14 -5.74 1.36 10.03
C ILE A 14 -5.22 2.78 10.32
N ASP A 15 -4.03 2.86 10.89
CA ASP A 15 -3.32 4.14 11.09
C ASP A 15 -2.82 4.72 9.76
N SER A 16 -2.54 6.03 9.73
CA SER A 16 -1.90 6.72 8.59
C SER A 16 -0.61 6.02 8.16
N LYS A 17 0.20 5.60 9.14
CA LYS A 17 1.46 4.86 8.91
C LYS A 17 1.28 3.38 8.56
N ARG A 18 0.03 2.89 8.52
CA ARG A 18 -0.33 1.49 8.26
C ARG A 18 0.34 0.44 9.16
N LYS A 19 0.90 0.86 10.31
CA LYS A 19 1.57 -0.01 11.29
C LYS A 19 0.60 -0.67 12.27
N LEU A 20 -0.57 -0.07 12.49
CA LEU A 20 -1.53 -0.51 13.50
C LEU A 20 -2.90 -0.75 12.86
N LYS A 21 -3.44 -1.95 13.05
CA LYS A 21 -4.72 -2.40 12.50
C LYS A 21 -5.64 -2.90 13.60
N ILE A 22 -6.83 -2.32 13.73
CA ILE A 22 -7.82 -2.66 14.76
C ILE A 22 -9.16 -2.99 14.09
N GLY A 23 -9.81 -4.07 14.51
CA GLY A 23 -11.21 -4.32 14.16
C GLY A 23 -12.17 -3.53 15.06
N ILE A 24 -13.11 -2.80 14.47
CA ILE A 24 -14.20 -2.10 15.18
C ILE A 24 -15.53 -2.52 14.59
N VAL A 25 -16.51 -2.76 15.45
CA VAL A 25 -17.91 -2.96 15.05
C VAL A 25 -18.65 -1.65 15.24
N ALA A 26 -19.27 -1.15 14.17
CA ALA A 26 -20.04 0.08 14.19
C ALA A 26 -21.32 -0.04 13.37
N SER A 27 -22.37 0.66 13.78
CA SER A 27 -23.65 0.75 13.06
C SER A 27 -23.76 2.01 12.20
N SER A 28 -23.02 3.07 12.54
CA SER A 28 -23.03 4.37 11.88
C SER A 28 -21.65 4.99 11.88
N LEU A 29 -21.43 5.98 11.01
CA LEU A 29 -20.16 6.70 10.88
C LEU A 29 -19.81 7.43 12.19
N SER A 30 -20.78 8.05 12.86
CA SER A 30 -20.54 8.74 14.13
C SER A 30 -20.09 7.80 15.26
N ASP A 31 -20.68 6.59 15.33
CA ASP A 31 -20.28 5.55 16.28
C ASP A 31 -18.87 5.02 15.95
N PHE A 32 -18.59 4.81 14.66
CA PHE A 32 -17.27 4.44 14.17
C PHE A 32 -16.20 5.46 14.58
N ILE A 33 -16.43 6.75 14.35
CA ILE A 33 -15.49 7.84 14.69
C ILE A 33 -15.22 7.86 16.19
N THR A 34 -16.27 7.78 17.01
CA THR A 34 -16.14 7.80 18.48
C THR A 34 -15.31 6.62 18.99
N LYS A 35 -15.57 5.42 18.45
CA LYS A 35 -14.81 4.20 18.79
C LYS A 35 -13.37 4.27 18.28
N ALA A 36 -13.16 4.81 17.08
CA ALA A 36 -11.83 5.00 16.51
C ALA A 36 -10.98 5.96 17.33
N GLN A 37 -11.51 7.14 17.68
CA GLN A 37 -10.84 8.13 18.54
C GLN A 37 -10.44 7.52 19.88
N LYS A 38 -11.35 6.78 20.53
CA LYS A 38 -11.08 6.12 21.80
C LYS A 38 -10.01 5.03 21.70
N LYS A 39 -9.98 4.28 20.59
CA LYS A 39 -8.99 3.22 20.36
C LYS A 39 -7.60 3.77 20.03
N PHE A 40 -7.54 4.83 19.25
CA PHE A 40 -6.28 5.47 18.85
C PHE A 40 -5.80 6.56 19.80
N LYS A 41 -6.58 6.87 20.85
CA LYS A 41 -6.28 7.93 21.83
C LYS A 41 -6.00 9.27 21.16
N ILE A 42 -6.79 9.60 20.15
CA ILE A 42 -6.69 10.87 19.43
C ILE A 42 -7.70 11.83 20.03
N ASP A 43 -7.20 12.88 20.68
CA ASP A 43 -8.02 14.00 21.17
C ASP A 43 -8.18 15.03 20.05
N GLY A 44 -9.23 14.90 19.24
CA GLY A 44 -9.54 15.88 18.19
C GLY A 44 -10.38 15.33 17.04
N THR A 45 -10.76 16.20 16.10
CA THR A 45 -11.45 15.82 14.87
C THR A 45 -10.55 14.92 14.04
N ILE A 46 -11.01 13.70 13.74
CA ILE A 46 -10.33 12.79 12.82
C ILE A 46 -11.03 12.81 11.47
N LYS A 47 -10.24 12.65 10.41
CA LYS A 47 -10.73 12.45 9.06
C LYS A 47 -10.74 10.95 8.76
N VAL A 48 -11.83 10.47 8.19
CA VAL A 48 -12.02 9.05 7.86
C VAL A 48 -11.94 8.90 6.34
N VAL A 49 -11.05 8.03 5.87
CA VAL A 49 -10.86 7.78 4.44
C VAL A 49 -10.77 6.28 4.16
N LEU A 50 -11.05 5.87 2.93
CA LEU A 50 -10.77 4.51 2.49
C LEU A 50 -9.26 4.29 2.36
N GLU A 51 -8.81 3.13 2.83
CA GLU A 51 -7.39 2.77 2.75
C GLU A 51 -6.92 2.62 1.29
N SER A 52 -7.78 2.07 0.43
CA SER A 52 -7.44 1.66 -0.94
C SER A 52 -7.22 2.82 -1.91
N ASP A 53 -7.95 3.91 -1.79
CA ASP A 53 -7.92 5.04 -2.74
C ASP A 53 -7.95 6.43 -2.10
N GLY A 54 -8.07 6.50 -0.77
CA GLY A 54 -8.11 7.78 -0.06
C GLY A 54 -9.44 8.52 -0.14
N THR A 55 -10.51 7.88 -0.63
CA THR A 55 -11.85 8.49 -0.67
C THR A 55 -12.30 8.84 0.74
N GLU A 56 -12.66 10.10 0.95
CA GLU A 56 -13.21 10.58 2.22
C GLU A 56 -14.60 9.99 2.48
N ILE A 57 -14.81 9.52 3.71
CA ILE A 57 -16.10 9.01 4.18
C ILE A 57 -16.64 10.03 5.18
N ASP A 58 -17.43 10.97 4.69
CA ASP A 58 -18.14 11.99 5.46
C ASP A 58 -19.65 11.76 5.53
N GLU A 59 -20.19 10.88 4.68
CA GLU A 59 -21.61 10.53 4.61
C GLU A 59 -21.93 9.16 5.23
N ASP A 60 -22.97 9.10 6.07
CA ASP A 60 -23.43 7.85 6.70
C ASP A 60 -24.03 6.87 5.68
N ASP A 61 -24.71 7.39 4.65
CA ASP A 61 -25.25 6.58 3.55
C ASP A 61 -24.13 5.83 2.82
N TYR A 62 -23.02 6.51 2.52
CA TYR A 62 -21.84 5.87 1.93
C TYR A 62 -21.26 4.81 2.85
N PHE A 63 -21.08 5.12 4.14
CA PHE A 63 -20.58 4.18 5.16
C PHE A 63 -21.45 2.91 5.26
N ALA A 64 -22.77 3.04 5.09
CA ALA A 64 -23.69 1.91 5.10
C ALA A 64 -23.56 1.00 3.87
N THR A 65 -23.12 1.54 2.72
CA THR A 65 -22.85 0.72 1.50
C THR A 65 -21.57 -0.08 1.59
N LEU A 66 -20.64 0.31 2.47
CA LEU A 66 -19.36 -0.38 2.62
C LEU A 66 -19.54 -1.85 3.02
N GLU A 67 -18.65 -2.68 2.47
CA GLU A 67 -18.64 -4.11 2.73
C GLU A 67 -18.15 -4.42 4.15
N LYS A 68 -18.46 -5.63 4.63
CA LYS A 68 -17.92 -6.12 5.90
C LYS A 68 -16.41 -6.23 5.77
N ASN A 69 -15.69 -5.81 6.81
CA ASN A 69 -14.22 -5.79 6.87
C ASN A 69 -13.53 -4.80 5.93
N THR A 70 -14.24 -3.80 5.40
CA THR A 70 -13.61 -2.69 4.67
C THR A 70 -12.51 -2.05 5.52
N LEU A 71 -11.38 -1.77 4.86
CA LEU A 71 -10.23 -1.08 5.44
C LEU A 71 -10.45 0.41 5.38
N ILE A 72 -10.50 1.02 6.54
CA ILE A 72 -10.75 2.44 6.72
C ILE A 72 -9.54 3.02 7.45
N MET A 73 -8.93 4.01 6.84
CA MET A 73 -7.82 4.74 7.43
C MET A 73 -8.35 5.96 8.19
N ILE A 74 -7.80 6.20 9.36
CA ILE A 74 -8.05 7.42 10.11
C ILE A 74 -6.84 8.34 10.01
N LEU A 75 -7.11 9.63 9.82
CA LEU A 75 -6.11 10.66 9.67
C LEU A 75 -6.37 11.76 10.70
N LYS A 76 -5.30 12.26 11.32
CA LYS A 76 -5.34 13.51 12.09
C LYS A 76 -5.49 14.71 11.14
N PRO A 77 -5.88 15.88 11.65
CA PRO A 77 -6.04 17.06 10.81
C PRO A 77 -4.73 17.56 10.17
N ASP A 78 -3.57 17.14 10.68
CA ASP A 78 -2.25 17.41 10.08
C ASP A 78 -1.75 16.28 9.16
N GLU A 79 -2.41 15.12 9.16
CA GLU A 79 -2.04 13.95 8.37
C GLU A 79 -2.86 13.90 7.08
N LYS A 80 -2.19 13.56 5.97
CA LYS A 80 -2.85 13.32 4.68
C LYS A 80 -2.83 11.84 4.35
N TRP A 81 -3.83 11.41 3.58
CA TRP A 81 -3.78 10.09 2.97
C TRP A 81 -2.63 10.07 1.96
N CYS A 82 -1.75 9.09 2.12
CA CYS A 82 -0.67 8.82 1.18
C CYS A 82 -0.89 7.42 0.60
N SER A 83 -0.73 7.30 -0.71
CA SER A 83 -0.74 6.00 -1.37
C SER A 83 0.44 5.17 -0.89
N TYR A 84 0.39 3.87 -1.11
CA TYR A 84 1.52 2.99 -0.81
C TYR A 84 2.83 3.38 -1.52
N SER A 85 2.73 4.05 -2.67
CA SER A 85 3.85 4.63 -3.43
C SER A 85 4.38 5.95 -2.88
N ASP A 86 3.58 6.68 -2.10
CA ASP A 86 3.95 7.99 -1.57
C ASP A 86 4.58 7.88 -0.17
N ILE A 87 4.28 6.81 0.58
CA ILE A 87 4.97 6.49 1.84
C ILE A 87 6.47 6.34 1.62
N SER A 88 6.87 5.82 0.46
CA SER A 88 8.28 5.70 0.07
C SER A 88 8.97 7.07 -0.03
N ILE A 89 8.23 8.16 -0.25
CA ILE A 89 8.81 9.49 -0.51
C ILE A 89 8.98 10.31 0.77
N GLU A 90 8.11 10.15 1.79
CA GLU A 90 8.23 10.95 3.02
C GLU A 90 9.33 10.47 4.00
N GLU A 91 9.83 9.23 3.88
CA GLU A 91 11.02 8.78 4.62
C GLU A 91 12.36 9.31 4.03
N HIS A 92 12.36 9.95 2.85
CA HIS A 92 13.57 10.33 2.10
C HIS A 92 14.26 11.65 2.51
N ILE A 93 13.89 12.31 3.61
CA ILE A 93 14.55 13.59 4.02
C ILE A 93 15.72 13.39 5.00
N HIS A 94 16.09 12.16 5.39
CA HIS A 94 17.16 11.96 6.39
C HIS A 94 18.27 10.98 5.96
N ASP A 95 19.26 11.54 5.25
CA ASP A 95 20.71 11.36 5.45
C ASP A 95 21.29 9.92 5.56
N GLU A 96 21.86 9.46 4.43
CA GLU A 96 22.99 8.51 4.23
C GLU A 96 23.10 7.19 5.05
N THR A 97 22.06 6.74 5.77
CA THR A 97 22.00 5.40 6.40
C THR A 97 20.74 4.59 6.04
N ASP A 98 19.97 5.09 5.07
CA ASP A 98 18.58 4.72 4.76
C ASP A 98 18.39 3.29 4.23
N SER A 99 19.30 2.76 3.40
CA SER A 99 19.05 1.52 2.66
C SER A 99 18.72 0.29 3.53
N THR A 100 19.34 0.19 4.71
CA THR A 100 19.09 -0.92 5.64
C THR A 100 17.78 -0.75 6.43
N GLN A 101 17.42 0.49 6.79
CA GLN A 101 16.16 0.78 7.48
C GLN A 101 14.97 0.66 6.53
N SER A 102 15.10 1.17 5.31
CA SER A 102 14.11 1.00 4.25
C SER A 102 13.87 -0.48 3.93
N LEU A 103 14.92 -1.29 3.82
CA LEU A 103 14.82 -2.73 3.64
C LEU A 103 14.13 -3.42 4.83
N TYR A 104 14.48 -3.05 6.07
CA TYR A 104 13.82 -3.58 7.27
C TYR A 104 12.32 -3.22 7.31
N ASN A 105 11.98 -1.97 6.99
CA ASN A 105 10.60 -1.49 6.92
C ASN A 105 9.78 -2.26 5.87
N LEU A 106 10.36 -2.51 4.70
CA LEU A 106 9.76 -3.31 3.63
C LEU A 106 9.49 -4.75 4.09
N ILE A 107 10.48 -5.40 4.71
CA ILE A 107 10.36 -6.78 5.20
C ILE A 107 9.33 -6.87 6.32
N GLN A 108 9.34 -5.94 7.28
CA GLN A 108 8.34 -5.89 8.35
C GLN A 108 6.93 -5.67 7.79
N ARG A 109 6.79 -4.85 6.74
CA ARG A 109 5.50 -4.63 6.09
C ARG A 109 5.01 -5.88 5.36
N LEU A 110 5.90 -6.59 4.67
CA LEU A 110 5.61 -7.87 4.02
C LEU A 110 5.31 -8.99 5.03
N GLN A 111 5.96 -8.96 6.19
CA GLN A 111 5.70 -9.91 7.28
C GLN A 111 4.28 -9.75 7.84
N ASN A 112 3.77 -8.52 7.89
CA ASN A 112 2.39 -8.25 8.31
C ASN A 112 1.37 -8.59 7.20
N ASP A 113 1.73 -8.37 5.93
CA ASP A 113 0.87 -8.62 4.77
C ASP A 113 1.71 -8.88 3.51
N ILE A 114 1.79 -10.15 3.10
CA ILE A 114 2.54 -10.60 1.91
C ILE A 114 1.96 -10.02 0.61
N GLY A 115 0.67 -9.66 0.58
CA GLY A 115 0.02 -9.10 -0.61
C GLY A 115 0.59 -7.73 -1.02
N GLN A 116 1.31 -7.07 -0.12
CA GLN A 116 1.95 -5.79 -0.38
C GLN A 116 3.03 -5.85 -1.46
N ILE A 117 3.59 -7.04 -1.73
CA ILE A 117 4.64 -7.23 -2.75
C ILE A 117 4.17 -6.79 -4.15
N ALA A 118 2.88 -6.97 -4.45
CA ALA A 118 2.32 -6.62 -5.75
C ALA A 118 2.31 -5.10 -6.02
N PHE A 119 2.33 -4.29 -4.95
CA PHE A 119 2.28 -2.83 -5.01
C PHE A 119 3.67 -2.17 -4.95
N LEU A 120 4.74 -2.97 -4.81
CA LEU A 120 6.09 -2.45 -4.69
C LEU A 120 6.62 -1.86 -6.02
N GLY A 121 7.43 -0.80 -5.88
CA GLY A 121 8.13 -0.16 -6.97
C GLY A 121 9.26 -1.03 -7.54
N GLY A 122 9.83 -0.63 -8.68
CA GLY A 122 11.02 -1.31 -9.22
C GLY A 122 12.18 -1.25 -8.23
N CYS A 123 12.45 -0.09 -7.66
CA CYS A 123 13.54 0.12 -6.69
C CYS A 123 13.38 -0.74 -5.42
N ASP A 124 12.16 -0.84 -4.88
CA ASP A 124 11.89 -1.64 -3.68
C ASP A 124 12.10 -3.14 -3.95
N LEU A 125 11.69 -3.62 -5.12
CA LEU A 125 11.88 -5.00 -5.54
C LEU A 125 13.35 -5.32 -5.81
N GLU A 126 14.12 -4.37 -6.37
CA GLU A 126 15.57 -4.50 -6.53
C GLU A 126 16.23 -4.66 -5.16
N LEU A 127 15.90 -3.76 -4.22
CA LEU A 127 16.43 -3.78 -2.86
C LEU A 127 16.12 -5.09 -2.11
N LEU A 128 14.90 -5.62 -2.25
CA LEU A 128 14.51 -6.91 -1.68
C LEU A 128 15.20 -8.09 -2.38
N SER A 129 15.41 -8.02 -3.70
CA SER A 129 16.09 -9.07 -4.46
C SER A 129 17.60 -9.14 -4.19
N ASP A 130 18.22 -8.00 -3.89
CA ASP A 130 19.65 -7.89 -3.58
C ASP A 130 19.96 -8.14 -2.09
N MET A 131 18.92 -8.32 -1.25
CA MET A 131 19.07 -8.57 0.18
C MET A 131 19.95 -9.82 0.46
N ASP A 132 20.80 -9.71 1.48
CA ASP A 132 21.50 -10.86 2.06
C ASP A 132 20.71 -11.40 3.30
N PRO A 133 20.07 -12.59 3.20
CA PRO A 133 19.30 -13.17 4.30
C PRO A 133 20.17 -13.39 5.54
N ASP A 134 21.44 -13.77 5.38
CA ASP A 134 22.30 -14.15 6.48
C ASP A 134 22.69 -12.93 7.36
N CYS A 135 22.65 -11.72 6.80
CA CYS A 135 22.84 -10.47 7.55
C CYS A 135 21.61 -10.05 8.37
N LEU A 136 20.42 -10.59 8.10
CA LEU A 136 19.15 -10.15 8.71
C LEU A 136 18.55 -11.12 9.75
N VAL A 137 19.07 -12.34 9.85
CA VAL A 137 18.59 -13.36 10.80
C VAL A 137 18.72 -12.91 12.26
N ASP A 138 19.65 -12.01 12.57
CA ASP A 138 19.86 -11.48 13.93
C ASP A 138 18.70 -10.58 14.42
N MET A 139 17.81 -10.17 13.50
CA MET A 139 16.71 -9.24 13.78
C MET A 139 15.33 -9.88 13.90
N SER A 140 15.24 -11.17 14.25
CA SER A 140 13.99 -11.92 14.54
C SER A 140 13.10 -12.29 13.35
N PHE A 141 13.62 -12.27 12.11
CA PHE A 141 12.92 -12.81 10.94
C PHE A 141 13.31 -14.25 10.66
N ASP A 142 12.33 -15.05 10.23
CA ASP A 142 12.58 -16.43 9.80
C ASP A 142 13.40 -16.43 8.50
N ARG A 143 14.49 -17.18 8.48
CA ARG A 143 15.35 -17.32 7.30
C ARG A 143 14.57 -17.79 6.06
N SER A 144 13.67 -18.74 6.25
CA SER A 144 12.80 -19.25 5.18
C SER A 144 11.90 -18.16 4.60
N PHE A 145 11.41 -17.24 5.42
CA PHE A 145 10.60 -16.11 4.97
C PHE A 145 11.44 -15.10 4.18
N LEU A 146 12.65 -14.79 4.65
CA LEU A 146 13.57 -13.90 3.95
C LEU A 146 13.95 -14.45 2.57
N ASP A 147 14.23 -15.75 2.47
CA ASP A 147 14.53 -16.41 1.21
C ASP A 147 13.32 -16.34 0.24
N GLU A 148 12.11 -16.58 0.74
CA GLU A 148 10.89 -16.52 -0.06
C GLU A 148 10.59 -15.10 -0.56
N ILE A 149 10.75 -14.08 0.29
CA ILE A 149 10.57 -12.68 -0.10
C ILE A 149 11.60 -12.26 -1.14
N LYS A 150 12.86 -12.65 -0.98
CA LYS A 150 13.93 -12.37 -1.94
C LYS A 150 13.62 -12.98 -3.30
N GLU A 151 13.25 -14.26 -3.32
CA GLU A 151 12.92 -14.99 -4.56
C GLU A 151 11.68 -14.40 -5.24
N ALA A 152 10.61 -14.17 -4.47
CA ALA A 152 9.36 -13.62 -4.98
C ALA A 152 9.56 -12.20 -5.56
N SER A 153 10.35 -11.36 -4.87
CA SER A 153 10.66 -9.99 -5.32
C SER A 153 11.45 -10.00 -6.63
N GLY A 154 12.47 -10.87 -6.72
CA GLY A 154 13.27 -11.03 -7.94
C GLY A 154 12.43 -11.52 -9.13
N ARG A 155 11.53 -12.48 -8.89
CA ARG A 155 10.62 -12.98 -9.93
C ARG A 155 9.67 -11.89 -10.43
N TYR A 156 9.03 -11.18 -9.51
CA TYR A 156 8.06 -10.13 -9.87
C TYR A 156 8.74 -8.96 -10.60
N LEU A 157 9.97 -8.62 -10.19
CA LEU A 157 10.78 -7.63 -10.91
C LEU A 157 11.09 -8.07 -12.34
N TYR A 158 11.47 -9.32 -12.54
CA TYR A 158 11.75 -9.86 -13.86
C TYR A 158 10.51 -9.80 -14.76
N GLU A 159 9.37 -10.30 -14.29
CA GLU A 159 8.11 -10.27 -15.03
C GLU A 159 7.68 -8.84 -15.38
N LYS A 160 7.84 -7.89 -14.44
CA LYS A 160 7.56 -6.47 -14.64
C LYS A 160 8.46 -5.85 -15.71
N ARG A 161 9.76 -6.18 -15.73
CA ARG A 161 10.72 -5.69 -16.74
C ARG A 161 10.43 -6.29 -18.11
N GLU A 162 10.15 -7.59 -18.17
CA GLU A 162 9.78 -8.29 -19.41
C GLU A 162 8.52 -7.68 -20.05
N ALA A 163 7.47 -7.45 -19.25
CA ALA A 163 6.26 -6.80 -19.73
C ALA A 163 6.52 -5.38 -20.24
N GLN A 164 7.39 -4.62 -19.55
CA GLN A 164 7.77 -3.28 -19.95
C GLN A 164 8.57 -3.27 -21.27
N ASP A 165 9.47 -4.23 -21.45
CA ASP A 165 10.27 -4.40 -22.66
C ASP A 165 9.40 -4.79 -23.86
N ALA A 166 8.48 -5.74 -23.67
CA ALA A 166 7.51 -6.12 -24.70
C ALA A 166 6.65 -4.91 -25.14
N LEU A 167 6.22 -4.08 -24.18
CA LEU A 167 5.45 -2.87 -24.46
C LEU A 167 6.28 -1.81 -25.20
N ASN A 168 7.56 -1.65 -24.85
CA ASN A 168 8.48 -0.77 -25.57
C ASN A 168 8.71 -1.24 -27.01
N LEU A 169 8.87 -2.55 -27.21
CA LEU A 169 9.00 -3.14 -28.54
C LEU A 169 7.75 -2.86 -29.40
N LEU A 170 6.56 -3.07 -28.85
CA LEU A 170 5.30 -2.74 -29.54
C LEU A 170 5.20 -1.26 -29.91
N LYS A 171 5.61 -0.35 -29.01
CA LYS A 171 5.66 1.09 -29.30
C LYS A 171 6.61 1.42 -30.46
N LEU A 172 7.79 0.79 -30.51
CA LEU A 172 8.75 0.96 -31.61
C LEU A 172 8.18 0.48 -32.95
N TYR A 173 7.50 -0.67 -32.97
CA TYR A 173 6.81 -1.15 -34.17
C TYR A 173 5.71 -0.19 -34.61
N HIS A 174 4.87 0.28 -33.68
CA HIS A 174 3.79 1.21 -34.00
C HIS A 174 4.32 2.53 -34.56
N ALA A 175 5.34 3.12 -33.94
CA ALA A 175 5.99 4.34 -34.44
C ALA A 175 6.53 4.14 -35.87
N SER A 176 7.22 3.03 -36.13
CA SER A 176 7.76 2.71 -37.46
C SER A 176 6.67 2.49 -38.50
N THR A 177 5.53 1.89 -38.13
CA THR A 177 4.39 1.68 -39.04
C THR A 177 3.64 2.97 -39.38
N ILE A 178 3.57 3.93 -38.47
CA ILE A 178 2.98 5.25 -38.72
C ILE A 178 3.79 6.00 -39.79
N ASP A 179 5.12 5.98 -39.71
CA ASP A 179 6.01 6.65 -40.68
C ASP A 179 5.97 6.02 -42.09
N GLN A 180 5.73 4.71 -42.18
CA GLN A 180 5.56 4.02 -43.46
C GLN A 180 4.20 4.33 -44.13
N ASN A 181 3.17 4.63 -43.34
CA ASN A 181 1.83 4.92 -43.86
C ASN A 181 1.64 6.39 -44.27
N SER A 182 2.37 7.33 -43.64
CA SER A 182 2.46 8.73 -44.06
C SER A 182 3.24 8.88 -45.38
N SER A 183 4.30 8.11 -45.61
CA SER A 183 5.07 8.13 -46.86
C SER A 183 4.35 7.51 -48.07
N LYS A 184 3.39 6.59 -47.86
CA LYS A 184 2.61 5.99 -48.96
C LYS A 184 1.46 6.86 -49.46
N LYS A 185 0.96 7.82 -48.65
CA LYS A 185 -0.11 8.76 -49.07
C LYS A 185 0.38 9.94 -49.91
N SER A 186 1.68 10.20 -49.97
CA SER A 186 2.27 11.34 -50.72
C SER A 186 2.73 10.98 -52.14
N LYS A 187 2.28 9.82 -52.66
CA LYS A 187 2.62 9.33 -54.01
C LYS A 187 1.35 8.94 -54.75
N VAL A 188 0.42 9.88 -54.85
CA VAL A 188 -0.76 9.86 -55.75
C VAL A 188 -0.80 11.18 -56.49
#